data_AF-F2TW31-F1
#
_entry.id   AF-F2TW31-F1
#
_cell.length_a   1.000
_cell.length_b   1.000
_cell.length_c   1.000
_cell.angle_alpha   90.00
_cell.angle_beta   90.00
_cell.angle_gamma   90.00
#
_symmetry.space_group_name_H-M   'P 1'
#
loop_
_entity.id
_entity.type
_entity.pdbx_description
1 polymer ?
#
loop_
_entity_poly.entity_id
_entity_poly.type
_entity_poly.pdbx_seq_one_letter_code
_entity_poly.pdbx_strand_id
1 'polypeptide(L)'
;MAVPTDDDSPTPGAQKWFSFFTISTDSVIYQSEVTRCYKSACWRTVNLSCRALRTQTRGNRIAVQVWIKPITAADGFDVDPVEPKPASTDGYTLLRRYVVDLFGLTLLKQAPENTDVPHSESNALLIALGTCWYLASPLPPDAVRERLPPKYLRAQAVSIRRMYTETSLSRLISLCTSLEQDTRWDRLKGEDVWRSEHRARLERTRARVSFLKLKLAAQRTRTDQERARVDKQREQLLEKQRVMERRYADLDERIAALNDRKDTFADTEHKLKEVLLARDMRQAVLVLELYSVYHVKPITEDLCSIMGIELPNGTFTDRDDDAIATALGYVSHLVLMISKYLQLPLRYPIKLLGSRSSITDDIAFDRSDRPRRFPLYPRVKDRSMFERGVFLLNKDVQQLLEHHGIGVRDALATLPNIRRLMLLLYDFTKQHNPDHGTPA
;
A
#
# COMPACT_ATOMS: atom_id res chain seq x y z
N MET A 1 -60.48 33.65 -49.26
CA MET A 1 -59.86 34.41 -50.37
C MET A 1 -59.73 35.85 -49.94
N ALA A 2 -58.68 36.52 -50.42
CA ALA A 2 -58.24 37.90 -50.15
C ALA A 2 -57.36 38.10 -48.90
N VAL A 3 -56.07 38.30 -49.18
CA VAL A 3 -55.13 39.05 -48.33
C VAL A 3 -55.38 40.54 -48.60
N PRO A 4 -55.49 41.39 -47.57
CA PRO A 4 -55.12 42.79 -47.63
C PRO A 4 -53.81 43.02 -46.86
N THR A 5 -52.96 43.83 -47.47
CA THR A 5 -51.66 44.33 -47.03
C THR A 5 -51.77 45.49 -46.04
N ASP A 6 -50.82 45.53 -45.10
CA ASP A 6 -50.25 46.67 -44.37
C ASP A 6 -51.12 47.91 -44.14
N ASP A 7 -51.69 48.01 -42.93
CA ASP A 7 -51.45 49.08 -41.93
C ASP A 7 -52.59 49.01 -40.89
N ASP A 8 -52.36 48.27 -39.81
CA ASP A 8 -53.05 48.46 -38.53
C ASP A 8 -52.36 47.56 -37.51
N SER A 9 -51.68 48.18 -36.54
CA SER A 9 -51.13 47.50 -35.37
C SER A 9 -52.13 46.48 -34.79
N PRO A 10 -51.75 45.22 -34.50
CA PRO A 10 -52.62 44.32 -33.77
C PRO A 10 -52.79 44.89 -32.35
N THR A 11 -53.94 45.51 -32.10
CA THR A 11 -54.33 45.91 -30.75
C THR A 11 -54.33 44.66 -29.85
N PRO A 12 -53.73 44.71 -28.65
CA PRO A 12 -53.45 43.51 -27.88
C PRO A 12 -54.74 42.80 -27.44
N GLY A 13 -54.80 41.48 -27.62
CA GLY A 13 -55.82 40.63 -27.01
C GLY A 13 -55.77 40.70 -25.47
N ALA A 14 -56.82 40.25 -24.78
CA ALA A 14 -56.87 40.32 -23.31
C ALA A 14 -57.18 38.98 -22.64
N GLN A 15 -56.53 38.71 -21.51
CA GLN A 15 -56.86 37.61 -20.60
C GLN A 15 -58.03 38.00 -19.70
N LYS A 16 -59.04 37.13 -19.60
CA LYS A 16 -60.27 37.35 -18.82
C LYS A 16 -60.57 36.15 -17.93
N TRP A 17 -60.85 36.38 -16.65
CA TRP A 17 -61.41 35.37 -15.75
C TRP A 17 -62.46 36.02 -14.84
N PHE A 18 -63.34 35.22 -14.25
CA PHE A 18 -64.34 35.71 -13.32
C PHE A 18 -64.29 34.99 -11.97
N SER A 19 -64.74 35.71 -10.95
CA SER A 19 -64.90 35.20 -9.60
C SER A 19 -66.34 35.36 -9.13
N PHE A 20 -66.85 34.32 -8.47
CA PHE A 20 -68.17 34.29 -7.83
C PHE A 20 -68.05 34.50 -6.33
N PHE A 21 -68.82 35.46 -5.81
CA PHE A 21 -68.94 35.74 -4.37
C PHE A 21 -70.40 35.91 -3.96
N THR A 22 -70.73 35.51 -2.74
CA THR A 22 -71.98 35.89 -2.07
C THR A 22 -71.77 37.12 -1.20
N ILE A 23 -72.64 38.11 -1.35
CA ILE A 23 -72.55 39.41 -0.65
C ILE A 23 -72.65 39.25 0.88
N SER A 24 -73.21 38.15 1.38
CA SER A 24 -73.36 37.90 2.82
C SER A 24 -72.08 37.49 3.54
N THR A 25 -71.07 36.95 2.85
CA THR A 25 -69.87 36.36 3.49
C THR A 25 -68.56 36.89 2.95
N ASP A 26 -68.58 37.70 1.88
CA ASP A 26 -67.41 38.27 1.18
C ASP A 26 -66.30 37.25 0.81
N SER A 27 -66.59 35.96 0.88
CA SER A 27 -65.69 34.85 0.58
C SER A 27 -65.82 34.40 -0.87
N VAL A 28 -64.70 34.22 -1.58
CA VAL A 28 -64.70 33.68 -2.96
C VAL A 28 -65.23 32.25 -2.94
N ILE A 29 -66.38 32.00 -3.57
CA ILE A 29 -66.95 30.65 -3.66
C ILE A 29 -66.33 29.88 -4.82
N TYR A 30 -66.09 30.59 -5.93
CA TYR A 30 -65.53 30.00 -7.13
C TYR A 30 -64.73 31.03 -7.93
N GLN A 31 -63.68 30.54 -8.57
CA GLN A 31 -62.89 31.30 -9.55
C GLN A 31 -62.83 30.45 -10.80
N SER A 32 -63.11 31.08 -11.94
CA SER A 32 -63.05 30.42 -13.24
C SER A 32 -61.61 30.20 -13.68
N GLU A 33 -61.48 29.38 -14.71
CA GLU A 33 -60.31 29.37 -15.58
C GLU A 33 -60.14 30.72 -16.29
N VAL A 34 -58.90 31.00 -16.73
CA VAL A 34 -58.56 32.22 -17.48
C VAL A 34 -58.70 31.94 -18.97
N THR A 35 -59.49 32.75 -19.67
CA THR A 35 -59.74 32.65 -21.12
C THR A 35 -59.11 33.83 -21.86
N ARG A 36 -58.44 33.56 -22.99
CA ARG A 36 -57.86 34.59 -23.88
C ARG A 36 -58.83 34.92 -25.03
N CYS A 37 -59.35 36.15 -25.13
CA CYS A 37 -60.34 36.50 -26.15
C CYS A 37 -60.18 37.92 -26.73
N TYR A 38 -60.44 38.09 -28.02
CA TYR A 38 -60.35 39.38 -28.72
C TYR A 38 -61.53 40.33 -28.49
N LYS A 39 -62.77 39.83 -28.33
CA LYS A 39 -63.97 40.70 -28.15
C LYS A 39 -64.95 40.20 -27.07
N SER A 40 -65.41 38.95 -27.10
CA SER A 40 -66.35 38.37 -26.10
C SER A 40 -65.79 37.08 -25.47
N ALA A 41 -65.97 36.89 -24.16
CA ALA A 41 -65.51 35.69 -23.45
C ALA A 41 -66.68 34.74 -23.14
N CYS A 42 -66.49 33.44 -23.39
CA CYS A 42 -67.45 32.38 -23.10
C CYS A 42 -66.76 31.34 -22.19
N TRP A 43 -67.39 31.00 -21.06
CA TRP A 43 -66.87 29.99 -20.12
C TRP A 43 -67.75 28.74 -20.11
N ARG A 44 -67.15 27.57 -19.89
CA ARG A 44 -67.88 26.28 -19.85
C ARG A 44 -68.87 26.23 -18.68
N THR A 45 -69.90 25.40 -18.83
CA THR A 45 -70.96 25.14 -17.84
C THR A 45 -70.37 24.74 -16.48
N VAL A 46 -70.64 25.54 -15.44
CA VAL A 46 -70.15 25.31 -14.07
C VAL A 46 -71.24 24.70 -13.20
N ASN A 47 -71.01 23.51 -12.65
CA ASN A 47 -71.92 22.88 -11.69
C ASN A 47 -71.58 23.32 -10.25
N LEU A 48 -72.35 24.26 -9.71
CA LEU A 48 -72.12 24.85 -8.39
C LEU A 48 -72.58 23.96 -7.22
N SER A 49 -73.29 22.86 -7.48
CA SER A 49 -73.88 22.00 -6.45
C SER A 49 -72.84 21.30 -5.55
N CYS A 50 -71.68 20.95 -6.09
CA CYS A 50 -70.68 20.13 -5.37
C CYS A 50 -69.79 20.92 -4.39
N ARG A 51 -69.81 22.26 -4.42
CA ARG A 51 -68.88 23.11 -3.63
C ARG A 51 -69.55 24.13 -2.73
N ALA A 52 -70.86 24.35 -2.85
CA ALA A 52 -71.66 25.11 -1.89
C ALA A 52 -71.71 24.47 -0.48
N LEU A 53 -71.19 23.24 -0.33
CA LEU A 53 -71.19 22.47 0.92
C LEU A 53 -70.30 23.02 2.04
N ARG A 54 -69.39 23.97 1.77
CA ARG A 54 -68.48 24.52 2.80
C ARG A 54 -68.85 25.90 3.33
N THR A 55 -69.77 26.61 2.69
CA THR A 55 -70.19 27.96 3.10
C THR A 55 -71.70 28.05 3.05
N GLN A 56 -72.35 28.33 4.19
CA GLN A 56 -73.80 28.50 4.29
C GLN A 56 -74.28 29.70 3.45
N THR A 57 -74.55 29.50 2.17
CA THR A 57 -75.06 30.55 1.29
C THR A 57 -76.58 30.55 1.29
N ARG A 58 -77.20 31.20 2.29
CA ARG A 58 -78.67 31.45 2.34
C ARG A 58 -79.07 32.79 1.68
N GLY A 59 -78.12 33.51 1.08
CA GLY A 59 -78.31 34.84 0.51
C GLY A 59 -78.76 34.82 -0.95
N ASN A 60 -79.64 35.77 -1.31
CA ASN A 60 -80.31 35.83 -2.61
C ASN A 60 -79.57 36.72 -3.65
N ARG A 61 -78.46 37.34 -3.25
CA ARG A 61 -77.68 38.26 -4.09
C ARG A 61 -76.29 37.71 -4.36
N ILE A 62 -75.92 37.68 -5.63
CA ILE A 62 -74.62 37.21 -6.09
C ILE A 62 -73.90 38.38 -6.73
N ALA A 63 -72.61 38.51 -6.44
CA ALA A 63 -71.73 39.42 -7.15
C ALA A 63 -70.81 38.62 -8.08
N VAL A 64 -70.78 38.99 -9.35
CA VAL A 64 -69.88 38.46 -10.36
C VAL A 64 -68.91 39.56 -10.74
N GLN A 65 -67.62 39.32 -10.53
CA GLN A 65 -66.56 40.24 -10.92
C GLN A 65 -65.80 39.64 -12.09
N VAL A 66 -65.65 40.42 -13.17
CA VAL A 66 -64.88 40.04 -14.35
C VAL A 66 -63.60 40.86 -14.34
N TRP A 67 -62.49 40.15 -14.34
CA TRP A 67 -61.15 40.71 -14.28
C TRP A 67 -60.48 40.61 -15.64
N ILE A 68 -59.78 41.67 -16.06
CA ILE A 68 -59.10 41.75 -17.36
C ILE A 68 -57.63 42.12 -17.17
N LYS A 69 -56.76 41.49 -17.94
CA LYS A 69 -55.35 41.85 -18.07
C LYS A 69 -55.00 42.02 -19.56
N PRO A 70 -54.51 43.19 -19.99
CA PRO A 70 -54.05 43.39 -21.37
C PRO A 70 -52.81 42.52 -21.62
N ILE A 71 -52.79 41.78 -22.72
CA ILE A 71 -51.64 40.92 -23.08
C ILE A 71 -50.53 41.81 -23.64
N THR A 72 -49.37 41.81 -23.00
CA THR A 72 -48.15 42.46 -23.50
C THR A 72 -47.32 41.49 -24.33
N ALA A 73 -46.54 41.97 -25.31
CA ALA A 73 -45.79 41.16 -26.29
C ALA A 73 -44.77 40.13 -25.71
N ALA A 74 -44.59 40.07 -24.39
CA ALA A 74 -43.79 39.07 -23.68
C ALA A 74 -44.57 37.80 -23.31
N ASP A 75 -45.90 37.82 -23.35
CA ASP A 75 -46.74 36.64 -23.09
C ASP A 75 -47.00 35.92 -24.43
N GLY A 76 -46.12 34.96 -24.76
CA GLY A 76 -46.06 34.28 -26.05
C GLY A 76 -47.42 33.83 -26.64
N PHE A 77 -47.53 33.94 -27.96
CA PHE A 77 -48.73 33.69 -28.75
C PHE A 77 -49.17 32.21 -28.84
N ASP A 78 -48.50 31.29 -28.15
CA ASP A 78 -48.65 29.85 -28.36
C ASP A 78 -48.76 29.08 -27.04
N VAL A 79 -49.88 29.28 -26.34
CA VAL A 79 -50.27 28.54 -25.13
C VAL A 79 -51.78 28.31 -25.18
N ASP A 80 -52.21 27.10 -24.80
CA ASP A 80 -53.61 26.67 -24.75
C ASP A 80 -54.55 27.79 -24.25
N PRO A 81 -55.72 27.99 -24.88
CA PRO A 81 -56.59 29.16 -24.64
C PRO A 81 -57.20 29.23 -23.23
N VAL A 82 -56.94 28.23 -22.39
CA VAL A 82 -57.55 28.03 -21.07
C VAL A 82 -56.46 27.73 -20.03
N GLU A 83 -56.15 28.69 -19.17
CA GLU A 83 -55.18 28.52 -18.08
C GLU A 83 -55.88 28.20 -16.74
N PRO A 84 -55.27 27.36 -15.88
CA PRO A 84 -55.83 26.99 -14.59
C PRO A 84 -55.85 28.17 -13.59
N LYS A 85 -56.80 28.07 -12.64
CA LYS A 85 -57.15 29.01 -11.55
C LYS A 85 -56.01 30.00 -11.15
N PRO A 86 -56.20 31.33 -11.31
CA PRO A 86 -55.20 32.31 -10.92
C PRO A 86 -55.05 32.38 -9.39
N ALA A 87 -53.81 32.31 -8.90
CA ALA A 87 -53.49 32.26 -7.47
C ALA A 87 -53.45 33.64 -6.77
N SER A 88 -53.28 34.74 -7.52
CA SER A 88 -53.38 36.12 -7.01
C SER A 88 -54.00 37.06 -8.06
N THR A 89 -54.56 38.18 -7.60
CA THR A 89 -55.23 39.20 -8.45
C THR A 89 -54.22 40.20 -9.04
N ASP A 90 -52.92 39.97 -8.84
CA ASP A 90 -51.87 40.91 -9.21
C ASP A 90 -51.77 41.07 -10.73
N GLY A 91 -51.85 42.32 -11.20
CA GLY A 91 -51.80 42.67 -12.62
C GLY A 91 -53.11 42.56 -13.39
N TYR A 92 -54.21 42.16 -12.75
CA TYR A 92 -55.55 42.19 -13.35
C TYR A 92 -56.32 43.44 -12.90
N THR A 93 -56.98 44.11 -13.84
CA THR A 93 -57.87 45.26 -13.59
C THR A 93 -59.33 44.81 -13.60
N LEU A 94 -60.15 45.39 -12.73
CA LEU A 94 -61.58 45.06 -12.67
C LEU A 94 -62.29 45.68 -13.89
N LEU A 95 -62.72 44.85 -14.83
CA LEU A 95 -63.45 45.34 -16.01
C LEU A 95 -64.86 45.76 -15.61
N ARG A 96 -65.58 44.87 -14.90
CA ARG A 96 -66.92 45.13 -14.38
C ARG A 96 -67.26 44.27 -13.17
N ARG A 97 -68.10 44.84 -12.32
CA ARG A 97 -68.79 44.14 -11.23
C ARG A 97 -70.29 44.13 -11.53
N TYR A 98 -70.85 42.94 -11.70
CA TYR A 98 -72.29 42.73 -11.79
C TYR A 98 -72.80 42.31 -10.42
N VAL A 99 -73.71 43.10 -9.84
CA VAL A 99 -74.45 42.71 -8.63
C VAL A 99 -75.84 42.29 -9.09
N VAL A 100 -76.14 41.00 -8.95
CA VAL A 100 -77.38 40.41 -9.46
C VAL A 100 -78.22 39.92 -8.29
N ASP A 101 -79.46 40.40 -8.23
CA ASP A 101 -80.49 39.85 -7.34
C ASP A 101 -81.21 38.73 -8.08
N LEU A 102 -81.12 37.50 -7.57
CA LEU A 102 -81.67 36.33 -8.25
C LEU A 102 -83.20 36.33 -8.35
N PHE A 103 -83.89 37.17 -7.57
CA PHE A 103 -85.34 37.36 -7.65
C PHE A 103 -85.79 38.25 -8.82
N GLY A 104 -84.90 39.08 -9.37
CA GLY A 104 -85.21 40.07 -10.41
C GLY A 104 -84.87 39.64 -11.84
N LEU A 105 -84.59 38.36 -12.06
CA LEU A 105 -84.17 37.84 -13.37
C LEU A 105 -85.34 37.82 -14.35
N THR A 106 -85.18 38.48 -15.51
CA THR A 106 -86.15 38.43 -16.61
C THR A 106 -85.86 37.23 -17.50
N LEU A 107 -86.85 36.37 -17.67
CA LEU A 107 -86.75 35.21 -18.57
C LEU A 107 -86.66 35.69 -20.01
N LEU A 108 -85.56 35.36 -20.70
CA LEU A 108 -85.31 35.79 -22.07
C LEU A 108 -85.80 34.76 -23.08
N LYS A 109 -85.47 33.48 -22.84
CA LYS A 109 -85.85 32.37 -23.73
C LYS A 109 -85.86 31.04 -22.97
N GLN A 110 -86.88 30.24 -23.21
CA GLN A 110 -86.88 28.80 -22.88
C GLN A 110 -86.51 28.05 -24.16
N ALA A 111 -85.39 27.33 -24.17
CA ALA A 111 -85.04 26.49 -25.31
C ALA A 111 -84.17 25.30 -24.87
N PRO A 112 -84.47 24.09 -25.38
CA PRO A 112 -83.60 22.93 -25.22
C PRO A 112 -82.29 23.14 -25.99
N GLU A 113 -81.29 22.37 -25.58
CA GLU A 113 -79.87 22.45 -25.94
C GLU A 113 -79.59 22.70 -27.44
N ASN A 114 -78.59 23.56 -27.73
CA ASN A 114 -78.07 23.94 -29.07
C ASN A 114 -78.91 24.86 -29.97
N THR A 115 -79.20 26.08 -29.53
CA THR A 115 -79.48 27.21 -30.45
C THR A 115 -78.75 28.48 -30.03
N ASP A 116 -78.38 29.30 -31.01
CA ASP A 116 -77.50 30.48 -30.90
C ASP A 116 -77.84 31.41 -29.73
N VAL A 117 -76.78 31.89 -29.07
CA VAL A 117 -76.86 32.82 -27.92
C VAL A 117 -77.64 34.08 -28.35
N PRO A 118 -78.70 34.48 -27.64
CA PRO A 118 -79.47 35.68 -28.00
C PRO A 118 -78.58 36.93 -27.92
N HIS A 119 -78.49 37.66 -29.03
CA HIS A 119 -77.66 38.87 -29.13
C HIS A 119 -78.37 40.04 -28.42
N SER A 120 -77.69 40.69 -27.48
CA SER A 120 -78.15 41.93 -26.86
C SER A 120 -77.23 43.06 -27.29
N GLU A 121 -77.80 44.18 -27.75
CA GLU A 121 -77.06 45.35 -28.25
C GLU A 121 -76.36 46.16 -27.13
N SER A 122 -76.38 45.67 -25.88
CA SER A 122 -75.74 46.31 -24.72
C SER A 122 -75.08 45.29 -23.77
N ASN A 123 -74.01 45.71 -23.05
CA ASN A 123 -73.14 44.88 -22.19
C ASN A 123 -73.84 44.21 -20.97
N ALA A 124 -74.75 43.26 -21.19
CA ALA A 124 -75.57 42.59 -20.17
C ALA A 124 -75.07 41.17 -19.82
N LEU A 125 -75.32 40.72 -18.58
CA LEU A 125 -74.96 39.38 -18.10
C LEU A 125 -76.10 38.39 -18.36
N LEU A 126 -75.81 37.31 -19.09
CA LEU A 126 -76.73 36.20 -19.35
C LEU A 126 -76.41 35.02 -18.43
N ILE A 127 -77.42 34.47 -17.76
CA ILE A 127 -77.27 33.33 -16.85
C ILE A 127 -78.12 32.16 -17.36
N ALA A 128 -77.48 31.01 -17.57
CA ALA A 128 -78.17 29.75 -17.87
C ALA A 128 -78.38 28.96 -16.58
N LEU A 129 -79.64 28.65 -16.26
CA LEU A 129 -80.00 27.77 -15.14
C LEU A 129 -80.86 26.62 -15.70
N GLY A 130 -80.28 25.42 -15.75
CA GLY A 130 -80.93 24.26 -16.36
C GLY A 130 -81.23 24.50 -17.84
N THR A 131 -82.52 24.51 -18.20
CA THR A 131 -83.02 24.60 -19.58
C THR A 131 -83.49 26.00 -20.00
N CYS A 132 -83.18 27.03 -19.21
CA CYS A 132 -83.69 28.40 -19.41
C CYS A 132 -82.57 29.45 -19.36
N TRP A 133 -82.64 30.46 -20.25
CA TRP A 133 -81.75 31.62 -20.27
C TRP A 133 -82.42 32.84 -19.62
N TYR A 134 -81.72 33.46 -18.68
CA TYR A 134 -82.18 34.61 -17.91
C TYR A 134 -81.30 35.84 -18.17
N LEU A 135 -81.92 37.02 -18.29
CA LEU A 135 -81.24 38.31 -18.33
C LEU A 135 -81.13 38.89 -16.92
N ALA A 136 -79.93 39.32 -16.53
CA ALA A 136 -79.76 40.14 -15.34
C ALA A 136 -80.04 41.62 -15.69
N SER A 137 -81.10 42.21 -15.13
CA SER A 137 -81.41 43.63 -15.30
C SER A 137 -80.35 44.50 -14.60
N PRO A 138 -79.72 45.49 -15.28
CA PRO A 138 -78.71 46.34 -14.67
C PRO A 138 -79.34 47.35 -13.71
N LEU A 139 -79.05 47.23 -12.41
CA LEU A 139 -79.30 48.32 -11.45
C LEU A 139 -78.19 49.40 -11.60
N PRO A 140 -78.51 50.70 -11.61
CA PRO A 140 -77.50 51.74 -11.63
C PRO A 140 -76.64 51.72 -10.34
N PRO A 141 -75.34 52.05 -10.43
CA PRO A 141 -74.39 51.87 -9.33
C PRO A 141 -74.69 52.68 -8.06
N ASP A 142 -75.56 53.70 -8.11
CA ASP A 142 -75.89 54.55 -6.96
C ASP A 142 -77.37 54.49 -6.51
N ALA A 143 -78.10 53.43 -6.86
CA ALA A 143 -79.40 53.18 -6.25
C ALA A 143 -79.23 52.61 -4.83
N VAL A 144 -78.83 53.48 -3.90
CA VAL A 144 -79.21 53.37 -2.50
C VAL A 144 -80.74 53.37 -2.49
N ARG A 145 -81.37 52.19 -2.49
CA ARG A 145 -82.72 52.11 -1.92
C ARG A 145 -82.52 52.41 -0.45
N GLU A 146 -82.69 53.68 -0.10
CA GLU A 146 -82.99 54.10 1.25
C GLU A 146 -83.93 53.06 1.86
N ARG A 147 -83.59 52.57 3.05
CA ARG A 147 -84.54 51.80 3.86
C ARG A 147 -85.71 52.73 4.18
N LEU A 148 -86.65 52.85 3.25
CA LEU A 148 -87.96 53.39 3.53
C LEU A 148 -88.58 52.46 4.58
N PRO A 149 -88.97 52.97 5.77
CA PRO A 149 -89.69 52.18 6.74
C PRO A 149 -90.97 51.63 6.08
N PRO A 150 -91.46 50.45 6.50
CA PRO A 150 -92.51 49.76 5.76
C PRO A 150 -93.81 50.60 5.80
N LYS A 151 -94.04 51.39 4.75
CA LYS A 151 -95.38 51.88 4.43
C LYS A 151 -96.13 50.67 3.88
N TYR A 152 -97.14 50.25 4.63
CA TYR A 152 -98.08 49.20 4.24
C TYR A 152 -98.71 49.54 2.88
N LEU A 153 -98.13 49.00 1.81
CA LEU A 153 -98.82 48.91 0.53
C LEU A 153 -99.90 47.85 0.71
N ARG A 154 -101.16 48.30 0.85
CA ARG A 154 -102.34 47.45 0.65
C ARG A 154 -102.31 46.95 -0.79
N ALA A 155 -101.69 45.79 -1.00
CA ALA A 155 -101.82 45.01 -2.22
C ALA A 155 -103.20 44.32 -2.20
N GLN A 156 -103.95 44.46 -3.29
CA GLN A 156 -105.19 43.71 -3.50
C GLN A 156 -104.91 42.20 -3.41
N ALA A 157 -105.75 41.49 -2.67
CA ALA A 157 -105.56 40.12 -2.22
C ALA A 157 -105.72 39.04 -3.32
N VAL A 158 -105.17 39.27 -4.50
CA VAL A 158 -105.11 38.28 -5.57
C VAL A 158 -103.65 38.17 -6.00
N SER A 159 -103.03 37.03 -5.67
CA SER A 159 -101.64 36.65 -5.96
C SER A 159 -100.57 36.99 -4.89
N ILE A 160 -100.69 36.36 -3.71
CA ILE A 160 -99.53 36.00 -2.88
C ILE A 160 -99.36 34.47 -3.00
N ARG A 161 -98.60 34.01 -4.00
CA ARG A 161 -98.17 32.59 -4.05
C ARG A 161 -97.07 32.37 -3.02
N ARG A 162 -97.31 31.52 -2.01
CA ARG A 162 -96.23 30.92 -1.21
C ARG A 162 -95.32 30.13 -2.18
N MET A 163 -94.10 30.59 -2.43
CA MET A 163 -93.19 29.98 -3.42
C MET A 163 -92.54 28.66 -2.97
N TYR A 164 -92.97 28.06 -1.85
CA TYR A 164 -92.41 26.80 -1.35
C TYR A 164 -93.53 25.86 -0.88
N THR A 165 -93.56 24.64 -1.41
CA THR A 165 -94.42 23.54 -0.89
C THR A 165 -93.72 22.83 0.27
N GLU A 166 -94.49 22.28 1.22
CA GLU A 166 -93.98 21.51 2.38
C GLU A 166 -93.06 20.34 1.97
N THR A 167 -93.36 19.75 0.81
CA THR A 167 -92.55 18.70 0.17
C THR A 167 -91.17 19.18 -0.28
N SER A 168 -91.04 20.45 -0.68
CA SER A 168 -89.77 21.05 -1.12
C SER A 168 -88.86 21.35 0.07
N LEU A 169 -89.44 21.82 1.18
CA LEU A 169 -88.71 22.06 2.44
C LEU A 169 -88.25 20.75 3.09
N SER A 170 -89.10 19.71 3.08
CA SER A 170 -88.76 18.39 3.63
C SER A 170 -87.60 17.72 2.87
N ARG A 171 -87.56 17.85 1.54
CA ARG A 171 -86.43 17.37 0.73
C ARG A 171 -85.14 18.11 1.04
N LEU A 172 -85.21 19.42 1.27
CA LEU A 172 -84.05 20.24 1.59
C LEU A 172 -83.46 19.84 2.96
N ILE A 173 -84.33 19.61 3.96
CA ILE A 173 -83.94 19.11 5.27
C ILE A 173 -83.32 17.71 5.16
N SER A 174 -83.94 16.80 4.40
CA SER A 174 -83.42 15.43 4.19
C SER A 174 -82.04 15.43 3.51
N LEU A 175 -81.82 16.31 2.54
CA LEU A 175 -80.52 16.47 1.90
C LEU A 175 -79.48 17.04 2.86
N CYS A 176 -79.83 18.06 3.66
CA CYS A 176 -78.95 18.58 4.69
C CYS A 176 -78.51 17.50 5.68
N THR A 177 -79.45 16.67 6.16
CA THR A 177 -79.12 15.57 7.10
C THR A 177 -78.24 14.49 6.47
N SER A 178 -78.44 14.18 5.17
CA SER A 178 -77.60 13.20 4.47
C SER A 178 -76.17 13.72 4.27
N LEU A 179 -76.02 14.99 3.92
CA LEU A 179 -74.72 15.64 3.73
C LEU A 179 -73.96 15.74 5.06
N GLU A 180 -74.65 16.02 6.16
CA GLU A 180 -74.06 16.00 7.50
C GLU A 180 -73.54 14.61 7.88
N GLN A 181 -74.28 13.55 7.54
CA GLN A 181 -73.84 12.17 7.78
C GLN A 181 -72.61 11.79 6.93
N ASP A 182 -72.56 12.16 5.64
CA ASP A 182 -71.40 11.88 4.78
C ASP A 182 -70.14 12.59 5.27
N THR A 183 -70.24 13.86 5.70
CA THR A 183 -69.09 14.58 6.29
C THR A 183 -68.58 13.97 7.59
N ARG A 184 -69.43 13.21 8.31
CA ARG A 184 -69.04 12.50 9.52
C ARG A 184 -68.30 11.20 9.18
N TRP A 185 -68.77 10.46 8.17
CA TRP A 185 -68.11 9.24 7.69
C TRP A 185 -66.73 9.51 7.09
N ASP A 186 -66.58 10.60 6.33
CA ASP A 186 -65.29 10.99 5.76
C ASP A 186 -64.26 11.37 6.84
N ARG A 187 -64.69 12.01 7.93
CA ARG A 187 -63.84 12.33 9.08
C ARG A 187 -63.31 11.06 9.77
N LEU A 188 -64.19 10.10 10.04
CA LEU A 188 -63.81 8.84 10.68
C LEU A 188 -62.86 8.01 9.79
N LYS A 189 -63.12 7.92 8.48
CA LYS A 189 -62.21 7.27 7.53
C LYS A 189 -60.84 7.94 7.49
N GLY A 190 -60.79 9.28 7.51
CA GLY A 190 -59.54 10.04 7.56
C GLY A 190 -58.71 9.73 8.81
N GLU A 191 -59.36 9.62 9.98
CA GLU A 191 -58.69 9.27 11.24
C GLU A 191 -58.18 7.83 11.26
N ASP A 192 -58.95 6.87 10.75
CA ASP A 192 -58.54 5.46 10.67
C ASP A 192 -57.37 5.25 9.70
N VAL A 193 -57.40 5.94 8.54
CA VAL A 193 -56.29 5.96 7.57
C VAL A 193 -55.05 6.56 8.21
N TRP A 194 -55.17 7.70 8.89
CA TRP A 194 -54.05 8.33 9.61
C TRP A 194 -53.47 7.41 10.68
N ARG A 195 -54.30 6.76 11.50
CA ARG A 195 -53.85 5.81 12.54
C ARG A 195 -53.15 4.59 11.92
N SER A 196 -53.65 4.09 10.80
CA SER A 196 -53.04 2.98 10.05
C SER A 196 -51.68 3.35 9.47
N GLU A 197 -51.60 4.50 8.79
CA GLU A 197 -50.34 5.01 8.24
C GLU A 197 -49.30 5.31 9.32
N HIS A 198 -49.72 5.87 10.45
CA HIS A 198 -48.84 6.17 11.57
C HIS A 198 -48.29 4.89 12.20
N ARG A 199 -49.12 3.85 12.39
CA ARG A 199 -48.66 2.52 12.82
C ARG A 199 -47.69 1.90 11.82
N ALA A 200 -48.02 1.91 10.53
CA ALA A 200 -47.13 1.39 9.48
C ALA A 200 -45.80 2.15 9.44
N ARG A 201 -45.79 3.47 9.65
CA ARG A 201 -44.56 4.28 9.74
C ARG A 201 -43.73 3.92 10.99
N LEU A 202 -44.37 3.69 12.13
CA LEU A 202 -43.70 3.27 13.35
C LEU A 202 -43.08 1.87 13.20
N GLU A 203 -43.77 0.93 12.55
CA GLU A 203 -43.25 -0.40 12.27
C GLU A 203 -42.08 -0.36 11.30
N ARG A 204 -42.16 0.43 10.22
CA ARG A 204 -41.03 0.64 9.28
C ARG A 204 -39.81 1.22 9.97
N THR A 205 -40.00 2.22 10.83
CA THR A 205 -38.89 2.85 11.57
C THR A 205 -38.30 1.89 12.61
N ARG A 206 -39.13 1.13 13.34
CA ARG A 206 -38.67 0.07 14.26
C ARG A 206 -37.89 -1.02 13.52
N ALA A 207 -38.42 -1.51 12.40
CA ALA A 207 -37.75 -2.48 11.55
C ALA A 207 -36.41 -1.92 11.04
N ARG A 208 -36.38 -0.66 10.60
CA ARG A 208 -35.14 0.01 10.17
C ARG A 208 -34.11 0.12 11.29
N VAL A 209 -34.52 0.50 12.49
CA VAL A 209 -33.63 0.57 13.66
C VAL A 209 -33.10 -0.81 14.01
N SER A 210 -33.94 -1.85 14.01
CA SER A 210 -33.51 -3.23 14.29
C SER A 210 -32.49 -3.73 13.26
N PHE A 211 -32.72 -3.46 11.98
CA PHE A 211 -31.80 -3.79 10.90
C PHE A 211 -30.45 -3.05 11.04
N LEU A 212 -30.49 -1.75 11.36
CA LEU A 212 -29.28 -0.97 11.57
C LEU A 212 -28.49 -1.44 12.80
N LYS A 213 -29.16 -1.83 13.88
CA LYS A 213 -28.51 -2.44 15.06
C LYS A 213 -27.82 -3.75 14.72
N LEU A 214 -28.47 -4.62 13.93
CA LEU A 214 -27.88 -5.87 13.47
C LEU A 214 -26.66 -5.60 12.57
N LYS A 215 -26.77 -4.65 11.64
CA LYS A 215 -25.66 -4.25 10.76
C LYS A 215 -24.48 -3.68 11.56
N LEU A 216 -24.75 -2.89 12.60
CA LEU A 216 -23.72 -2.36 13.50
C LEU A 216 -23.03 -3.48 14.30
N ALA A 217 -23.80 -4.45 14.82
CA ALA A 217 -23.23 -5.60 15.52
C ALA A 217 -22.35 -6.46 14.59
N ALA A 218 -22.79 -6.69 13.36
CA ALA A 218 -22.01 -7.39 12.34
C ALA A 218 -20.73 -6.62 11.96
N GLN A 219 -20.78 -5.28 11.88
CA GLN A 219 -19.58 -4.48 11.64
C GLN A 219 -18.61 -4.50 12.82
N ARG A 220 -19.11 -4.42 14.06
CA ARG A 220 -18.27 -4.48 15.28
C ARG A 220 -17.53 -5.81 15.37
N THR A 221 -18.24 -6.92 15.20
CA THR A 221 -17.62 -8.25 15.18
C THR A 221 -16.57 -8.38 14.08
N ARG A 222 -16.83 -7.83 12.88
CA ARG A 222 -15.82 -7.79 11.80
C ARG A 222 -14.59 -6.96 12.20
N THR A 223 -14.77 -5.78 12.80
CA THR A 223 -13.62 -4.97 13.24
C THR A 223 -12.83 -5.65 14.37
N ASP A 224 -13.50 -6.35 15.29
CA ASP A 224 -12.83 -7.06 16.38
C ASP A 224 -12.02 -8.26 15.85
N GLN A 225 -12.54 -8.97 14.85
CA GLN A 225 -11.81 -10.05 14.16
C GLN A 225 -10.56 -9.52 13.45
N GLU A 226 -10.64 -8.39 12.75
CA GLU A 226 -9.46 -7.81 12.09
C GLU A 226 -8.44 -7.27 13.11
N ARG A 227 -8.89 -6.68 14.22
CA ARG A 227 -8.00 -6.28 15.33
C ARG A 227 -7.26 -7.48 15.90
N ALA A 228 -7.96 -8.56 16.22
CA ALA A 228 -7.35 -9.79 16.72
C ALA A 228 -6.34 -10.40 15.74
N ARG A 229 -6.57 -10.30 14.42
CA ARG A 229 -5.59 -10.71 13.40
C ARG A 229 -4.33 -9.86 13.41
N VAL A 230 -4.49 -8.53 13.48
CA VAL A 230 -3.37 -7.59 13.55
C VAL A 230 -2.56 -7.81 14.82
N ASP A 231 -3.23 -8.02 15.96
CA ASP A 231 -2.56 -8.27 17.25
C ASP A 231 -1.76 -9.58 17.20
N LYS A 232 -2.33 -10.66 16.66
CA LYS A 232 -1.61 -11.92 16.44
C LYS A 232 -0.40 -11.76 15.52
N GLN A 233 -0.52 -10.98 14.45
CA GLN A 233 0.61 -10.70 13.56
C GLN A 233 1.70 -9.87 14.25
N ARG A 234 1.31 -8.88 15.07
CA ARG A 234 2.24 -8.09 15.88
C ARG A 234 3.01 -8.95 16.88
N GLU A 235 2.32 -9.86 17.58
CA GLU A 235 2.97 -10.81 18.49
C GLU A 235 3.98 -11.70 17.76
N GLN A 236 3.62 -12.23 16.59
CA GLN A 236 4.54 -13.02 15.77
C GLN A 236 5.77 -12.23 15.30
N LEU A 237 5.58 -10.95 14.93
CA LEU A 237 6.69 -10.08 14.53
C LEU A 237 7.61 -9.77 15.71
N LEU A 238 7.05 -9.48 16.88
CA LEU A 238 7.83 -9.24 18.11
C LEU A 238 8.64 -10.47 18.50
N GLU A 239 8.06 -11.67 18.41
CA GLU A 239 8.81 -12.89 18.71
C GLU A 239 9.93 -13.15 17.69
N LYS A 240 9.66 -12.92 16.40
CA LYS A 240 10.72 -12.98 15.37
C LYS A 240 11.83 -11.97 15.63
N GLN A 241 11.50 -10.74 16.03
CA GLN A 241 12.49 -9.72 16.39
C GLN A 241 13.36 -10.20 17.56
N ARG A 242 12.76 -10.71 18.64
CA ARG A 242 13.52 -11.26 19.78
C ARG A 242 14.44 -12.41 19.39
N VAL A 243 13.97 -13.32 18.55
CA VAL A 243 14.80 -14.44 18.07
C VAL A 243 15.97 -13.92 17.23
N MET A 244 15.74 -12.93 16.36
CA MET A 244 16.80 -12.31 15.56
C MET A 244 17.81 -11.58 16.46
N GLU A 245 17.36 -10.81 17.45
CA GLU A 245 18.24 -10.13 18.41
C GLU A 245 19.14 -11.11 19.17
N ARG A 246 18.59 -12.24 19.65
CA ARG A 246 19.41 -13.29 20.29
C ARG A 246 20.43 -13.89 19.34
N ARG A 247 20.07 -14.10 18.06
CA ARG A 247 20.99 -14.60 17.05
C ARG A 247 22.09 -13.60 16.72
N TYR A 248 21.78 -12.31 16.66
CA TYR A 248 22.79 -11.27 16.46
C TYR A 248 23.76 -11.22 17.64
N ALA A 249 23.26 -11.27 18.88
CA ALA A 249 24.13 -11.32 20.06
C ALA A 249 25.06 -12.56 20.07
N ASP A 250 24.53 -13.74 19.73
CA ASP A 250 25.32 -14.97 19.61
C ASP A 250 26.34 -14.92 18.47
N LEU A 251 26.02 -14.25 17.35
CA LEU A 251 26.97 -14.00 16.27
C LEU A 251 28.07 -13.03 16.69
N ASP A 252 27.74 -11.95 17.38
CA ASP A 252 28.71 -10.97 17.87
C ASP A 252 29.69 -11.61 18.87
N GLU A 253 29.17 -12.44 19.79
CA GLU A 253 29.99 -13.22 20.71
C GLU A 253 30.92 -14.19 19.97
N ARG A 254 30.42 -14.88 18.94
CA ARG A 254 31.24 -15.77 18.11
C ARG A 254 32.29 -15.04 17.31
N ILE A 255 32.00 -13.85 16.79
CA ILE A 255 32.97 -13.02 16.08
C ILE A 255 34.07 -12.58 17.04
N ALA A 256 33.73 -12.14 18.25
CA ALA A 256 34.71 -11.81 19.29
C ALA A 256 35.58 -13.02 19.63
N ALA A 257 34.98 -14.18 19.89
CA ALA A 257 35.72 -15.41 20.20
C ALA A 257 36.62 -15.89 19.04
N LEU A 258 36.22 -15.66 17.78
CA LEU A 258 37.06 -15.95 16.62
C LEU A 258 38.25 -15.00 16.49
N ASN A 259 38.05 -13.72 16.80
CA ASN A 259 39.15 -12.76 16.81
C ASN A 259 40.16 -13.10 17.92
N ASP A 260 39.70 -13.42 19.12
CA ASP A 260 40.59 -13.85 20.22
C ASP A 260 41.40 -15.10 19.82
N ARG A 261 40.76 -16.08 19.16
CA ARG A 261 41.45 -17.27 18.65
C ARG A 261 42.46 -16.94 17.56
N LYS A 262 42.17 -15.97 16.69
CA LYS A 262 43.10 -15.53 15.66
C LYS A 262 44.34 -14.86 16.28
N ASP A 263 44.14 -14.05 17.30
CA ASP A 263 45.23 -13.36 17.99
C ASP A 263 46.10 -14.36 18.75
N THR A 264 45.49 -15.30 19.49
CA THR A 264 46.24 -16.39 20.14
C THR A 264 47.01 -17.25 19.14
N PHE A 265 46.44 -17.52 17.96
CA PHE A 265 47.14 -18.23 16.90
C PHE A 265 48.37 -17.45 16.42
N ALA A 266 48.22 -16.15 16.14
CA ALA A 266 49.32 -15.28 15.73
C ALA A 266 50.45 -15.25 16.78
N ASP A 267 50.10 -15.18 18.07
CA ASP A 267 51.06 -15.23 19.17
C ASP A 267 51.81 -16.57 19.23
N THR A 268 51.09 -17.69 19.06
CA THR A 268 51.72 -19.02 19.03
C THR A 268 52.62 -19.19 17.83
N GLU A 269 52.25 -18.65 16.67
CA GLU A 269 53.06 -18.67 15.46
C GLU A 269 54.35 -17.87 15.66
N HIS A 270 54.26 -16.69 16.27
CA HIS A 270 55.42 -15.86 16.60
C HIS A 270 56.38 -16.61 17.55
N LYS A 271 55.86 -17.14 18.66
CA LYS A 271 56.65 -17.92 19.62
C LYS A 271 57.32 -19.13 18.97
N LEU A 272 56.61 -19.82 18.08
CA LEU A 272 57.18 -20.95 17.35
C LEU A 272 58.35 -20.50 16.47
N LYS A 273 58.22 -19.40 15.73
CA LYS A 273 59.32 -18.84 14.91
C LYS A 273 60.52 -18.46 15.77
N GLU A 274 60.30 -17.84 16.92
CA GLU A 274 61.37 -17.49 17.86
C GLU A 274 62.10 -18.74 18.39
N VAL A 275 61.35 -19.77 18.81
CA VAL A 275 61.93 -21.02 19.30
C VAL A 275 62.69 -21.77 18.20
N LEU A 276 62.17 -21.78 16.97
CA LEU A 276 62.85 -22.40 15.83
C LEU A 276 64.15 -21.65 15.50
N LEU A 277 64.13 -20.32 15.47
CA LEU A 277 65.34 -19.52 15.25
C LEU A 277 66.38 -19.77 16.36
N ALA A 278 65.95 -19.80 17.62
CA ALA A 278 66.83 -20.09 18.75
C ALA A 278 67.45 -21.50 18.67
N ARG A 279 66.66 -22.50 18.25
CA ARG A 279 67.16 -23.86 17.99
C ARG A 279 68.21 -23.84 16.87
N ASP A 280 67.91 -23.22 15.73
CA ASP A 280 68.79 -23.20 14.56
C ASP A 280 70.10 -22.48 14.88
N MET A 281 70.03 -21.37 15.62
CA MET A 281 71.19 -20.66 16.16
C MET A 281 72.02 -21.56 17.07
N ARG A 282 71.40 -22.29 18.01
CA ARG A 282 72.13 -23.17 18.91
C ARG A 282 72.80 -24.32 18.15
N GLN A 283 72.11 -24.91 17.16
CA GLN A 283 72.66 -25.95 16.30
C GLN A 283 73.87 -25.44 15.49
N ALA A 284 73.77 -24.24 14.91
CA ALA A 284 74.86 -23.60 14.18
C ALA A 284 76.09 -23.38 15.08
N VAL A 285 75.90 -22.83 16.29
CA VAL A 285 76.98 -22.62 17.27
C VAL A 285 77.65 -23.95 17.65
N LEU A 286 76.88 -25.00 17.95
CA LEU A 286 77.44 -26.32 18.29
C LEU A 286 78.26 -26.92 17.14
N VAL A 287 77.79 -26.75 15.89
CA VAL A 287 78.50 -27.22 14.70
C VAL A 287 79.79 -26.42 14.49
N LEU A 288 79.80 -25.11 14.76
CA LEU A 288 81.00 -24.27 14.71
C LEU A 288 82.00 -24.62 15.84
N GLU A 289 81.53 -24.93 17.04
CA GLU A 289 82.39 -25.40 18.15
C GLU A 289 83.14 -26.69 17.77
N LEU A 290 82.52 -27.61 17.02
CA LEU A 290 83.21 -28.79 16.51
C LEU A 290 84.41 -28.45 15.63
N TYR A 291 84.36 -27.36 14.87
CA TYR A 291 85.48 -26.95 14.02
C TYR A 291 86.73 -26.63 14.85
N SER A 292 86.57 -26.03 16.04
CA SER A 292 87.67 -25.80 16.98
C SER A 292 88.28 -27.11 17.52
N VAL A 293 87.48 -28.18 17.60
CA VAL A 293 87.94 -29.49 18.07
C VAL A 293 88.71 -30.24 16.97
N TYR A 294 88.20 -30.24 15.73
CA TYR A 294 88.80 -31.00 14.61
C TYR A 294 89.83 -30.22 13.78
N HIS A 295 89.99 -28.92 14.01
CA HIS A 295 91.02 -28.07 13.40
C HIS A 295 91.09 -28.21 11.86
N VAL A 296 89.98 -28.03 11.15
CA VAL A 296 89.91 -28.27 9.69
C VAL A 296 90.50 -27.08 8.92
N LYS A 297 91.80 -27.06 8.61
CA LYS A 297 92.46 -25.90 7.98
C LYS A 297 92.59 -26.04 6.45
N PRO A 298 92.31 -24.99 5.67
CA PRO A 298 92.60 -24.99 4.24
C PRO A 298 94.12 -24.90 4.03
N ILE A 299 94.65 -25.72 3.13
CA ILE A 299 96.05 -25.66 2.68
C ILE A 299 96.12 -24.91 1.34
N THR A 300 95.20 -25.23 0.43
CA THR A 300 94.93 -24.49 -0.82
C THR A 300 93.43 -24.26 -0.96
N GLU A 301 92.98 -23.61 -2.04
CA GLU A 301 91.54 -23.40 -2.29
C GLU A 301 90.76 -24.73 -2.38
N ASP A 302 91.39 -25.78 -2.90
CA ASP A 302 90.78 -27.09 -3.10
C ASP A 302 91.26 -28.16 -2.10
N LEU A 303 92.38 -27.96 -1.39
CA LEU A 303 92.95 -28.94 -0.46
C LEU A 303 92.78 -28.49 1.00
N CYS A 304 92.26 -29.39 1.84
CA CYS A 304 92.08 -29.14 3.26
C CYS A 304 92.77 -30.22 4.10
N SER A 305 93.13 -29.85 5.33
CA SER A 305 93.65 -30.74 6.36
C SER A 305 92.69 -30.86 7.53
N ILE A 306 92.72 -32.00 8.21
CA ILE A 306 91.99 -32.25 9.47
C ILE A 306 92.99 -32.73 10.52
N MET A 307 93.01 -32.07 11.69
CA MET A 307 94.02 -32.35 12.74
C MET A 307 95.48 -32.36 12.24
N GLY A 308 95.79 -31.54 11.22
CA GLY A 308 97.12 -31.44 10.62
C GLY A 308 97.44 -32.51 9.55
N ILE A 309 96.49 -33.37 9.18
CA ILE A 309 96.65 -34.39 8.12
C ILE A 309 95.96 -33.92 6.84
N GLU A 310 96.69 -33.90 5.73
CA GLU A 310 96.14 -33.55 4.40
C GLU A 310 95.22 -34.66 3.87
N LEU A 311 94.04 -34.31 3.37
CA LEU A 311 93.14 -35.26 2.72
C LEU A 311 92.95 -34.87 1.24
N PRO A 312 93.43 -35.69 0.29
CA PRO A 312 93.23 -35.41 -1.13
C PRO A 312 91.77 -35.66 -1.55
N ASN A 313 91.33 -34.93 -2.58
CA ASN A 313 90.00 -35.09 -3.17
C ASN A 313 90.05 -36.18 -4.26
N GLY A 314 89.44 -37.34 -4.00
CA GLY A 314 89.21 -38.37 -5.02
C GLY A 314 90.38 -39.33 -5.33
N THR A 315 91.62 -38.85 -5.40
CA THR A 315 92.81 -39.70 -5.68
C THR A 315 93.68 -39.91 -4.44
N PHE A 316 93.86 -41.18 -4.04
CA PHE A 316 94.55 -41.55 -2.79
C PHE A 316 95.89 -42.27 -3.01
N THR A 317 96.36 -42.42 -4.26
CA THR A 317 97.45 -43.34 -4.67
C THR A 317 98.85 -42.96 -4.19
N ASP A 318 99.12 -41.67 -3.95
CA ASP A 318 100.49 -41.15 -3.74
C ASP A 318 100.72 -40.65 -2.31
N ARG A 319 99.95 -41.16 -1.35
CA ARG A 319 99.92 -40.71 0.05
C ARG A 319 99.97 -41.89 1.00
N ASP A 320 100.36 -41.62 2.24
CA ASP A 320 100.41 -42.62 3.30
C ASP A 320 99.01 -43.15 3.64
N ASP A 321 98.82 -44.46 3.46
CA ASP A 321 97.55 -45.16 3.64
C ASP A 321 97.03 -45.03 5.09
N ASP A 322 97.94 -45.03 6.08
CA ASP A 322 97.58 -44.88 7.50
C ASP A 322 97.17 -43.45 7.85
N ALA A 323 97.81 -42.45 7.21
CA ALA A 323 97.43 -41.04 7.35
C ALA A 323 96.04 -40.79 6.74
N ILE A 324 95.76 -41.33 5.55
CA ILE A 324 94.45 -41.23 4.90
C ILE A 324 93.36 -41.90 5.75
N ALA A 325 93.62 -43.12 6.25
CA ALA A 325 92.71 -43.83 7.13
C ALA A 325 92.36 -43.03 8.39
N THR A 326 93.38 -42.39 8.99
CA THR A 326 93.21 -41.56 10.19
C THR A 326 92.42 -40.29 9.90
N ALA A 327 92.74 -39.59 8.80
CA ALA A 327 92.01 -38.39 8.37
C ALA A 327 90.52 -38.71 8.09
N LEU A 328 90.24 -39.77 7.34
CA LEU A 328 88.87 -40.22 7.07
C LEU A 328 88.14 -40.69 8.33
N GLY A 329 88.85 -41.26 9.29
CA GLY A 329 88.31 -41.57 10.63
C GLY A 329 87.81 -40.32 11.36
N TYR A 330 88.60 -39.24 11.36
CA TYR A 330 88.18 -37.95 11.92
C TYR A 330 87.03 -37.33 11.14
N VAL A 331 87.07 -37.34 9.81
CA VAL A 331 85.96 -36.84 8.96
C VAL A 331 84.67 -37.60 9.24
N SER A 332 84.74 -38.93 9.32
CA SER A 332 83.59 -39.80 9.64
C SER A 332 82.97 -39.43 10.98
N HIS A 333 83.81 -39.18 11.98
CA HIS A 333 83.33 -38.78 13.30
C HIS A 333 82.72 -37.37 13.28
N LEU A 334 83.35 -36.42 12.59
CA LEU A 334 82.84 -35.07 12.41
C LEU A 334 81.48 -35.06 11.71
N VAL A 335 81.33 -35.77 10.59
CA VAL A 335 80.05 -35.89 9.85
C VAL A 335 78.95 -36.48 10.73
N LEU A 336 79.27 -37.51 11.53
CA LEU A 336 78.30 -38.08 12.46
C LEU A 336 77.90 -37.08 13.56
N MET A 337 78.84 -36.32 14.12
CA MET A 337 78.53 -35.31 15.15
C MET A 337 77.69 -34.18 14.58
N ILE A 338 78.01 -33.71 13.37
CA ILE A 338 77.22 -32.69 12.66
C ILE A 338 75.79 -33.20 12.44
N SER A 339 75.63 -34.43 11.94
CA SER A 339 74.32 -35.08 11.78
C SER A 339 73.53 -35.14 13.10
N LYS A 340 74.19 -35.49 14.21
CA LYS A 340 73.53 -35.54 15.54
C LYS A 340 73.07 -34.16 16.01
N TYR A 341 73.89 -33.13 15.87
CA TYR A 341 73.51 -31.78 16.30
C TYR A 341 72.42 -31.18 15.43
N LEU A 342 72.47 -31.42 14.12
CA LEU A 342 71.43 -31.00 13.18
C LEU A 342 70.17 -31.88 13.25
N GLN A 343 70.22 -32.98 13.99
CA GLN A 343 69.14 -33.98 14.09
C GLN A 343 68.75 -34.56 12.72
N LEU A 344 69.75 -34.76 11.85
CA LEU A 344 69.56 -35.29 10.50
C LEU A 344 69.99 -36.76 10.44
N PRO A 345 69.08 -37.70 10.10
CA PRO A 345 69.49 -39.08 9.86
C PRO A 345 70.34 -39.15 8.58
N LEU A 346 71.55 -39.69 8.68
CA LEU A 346 72.41 -39.94 7.52
C LEU A 346 71.82 -41.04 6.64
N ARG A 347 71.92 -40.87 5.32
CA ARG A 347 71.49 -41.88 4.33
C ARG A 347 72.35 -43.14 4.41
N TYR A 348 73.64 -42.98 4.69
CA TYR A 348 74.59 -44.07 4.78
C TYR A 348 75.20 -44.18 6.20
N PRO A 349 74.69 -45.08 7.06
CA PRO A 349 75.15 -45.13 8.44
C PRO A 349 76.66 -45.39 8.59
N ILE A 350 77.30 -44.59 9.45
CA ILE A 350 78.74 -44.66 9.71
C ILE A 350 79.00 -45.48 10.98
N LYS A 351 79.79 -46.55 10.87
CA LYS A 351 80.34 -47.28 12.02
C LYS A 351 81.74 -46.75 12.34
N LEU A 352 81.84 -46.02 13.45
CA LEU A 352 83.08 -45.41 13.91
C LEU A 352 83.98 -46.43 14.62
N LEU A 353 85.21 -46.56 14.13
CA LEU A 353 86.28 -47.38 14.71
C LEU A 353 87.65 -46.68 14.53
N GLY A 354 87.68 -45.35 14.69
CA GLY A 354 88.88 -44.54 14.47
C GLY A 354 89.38 -44.65 13.02
N SER A 355 90.66 -44.97 12.83
CA SER A 355 91.25 -45.21 11.50
C SER A 355 90.67 -46.44 10.78
N ARG A 356 89.88 -47.29 11.47
CA ARG A 356 89.23 -48.47 10.88
C ARG A 356 87.72 -48.29 10.66
N SER A 357 87.26 -47.06 10.59
CA SER A 357 85.84 -46.74 10.38
C SER A 357 85.31 -47.32 9.06
N SER A 358 84.01 -47.58 9.00
CA SER A 358 83.34 -48.17 7.83
C SER A 358 81.93 -47.61 7.66
N ILE A 359 81.43 -47.55 6.43
CA ILE A 359 80.10 -47.02 6.11
C ILE A 359 79.20 -48.11 5.51
N THR A 360 77.90 -48.06 5.78
CA THR A 360 76.92 -49.02 5.24
C THR A 360 76.06 -48.45 4.11
N ASP A 361 75.87 -49.24 3.06
CA ASP A 361 74.87 -48.97 2.02
C ASP A 361 73.63 -49.84 2.26
N ASP A 362 72.64 -49.26 2.94
CA ASP A 362 71.35 -49.91 3.21
C ASP A 362 70.30 -49.60 2.13
N ILE A 363 70.61 -48.70 1.18
CA ILE A 363 69.68 -48.19 0.16
C ILE A 363 69.72 -49.05 -1.11
N ALA A 364 70.88 -49.62 -1.45
CA ALA A 364 71.01 -50.55 -2.57
C ALA A 364 70.22 -51.85 -2.29
N PHE A 365 68.95 -51.88 -2.73
CA PHE A 365 67.98 -52.94 -2.41
C PHE A 365 68.17 -54.25 -3.22
N ASP A 366 69.23 -54.43 -4.02
CA ASP A 366 69.33 -55.57 -4.96
C ASP A 366 70.47 -56.59 -4.71
N ARG A 367 70.06 -57.78 -4.24
CA ARG A 367 70.47 -59.18 -4.57
C ARG A 367 71.94 -59.59 -4.76
N SER A 368 72.83 -59.36 -3.80
CA SER A 368 74.01 -60.26 -3.67
C SER A 368 74.62 -60.27 -2.28
N ASP A 369 75.34 -61.35 -1.99
CA ASP A 369 76.21 -61.60 -0.81
C ASP A 369 77.42 -60.64 -0.73
N ARG A 370 77.28 -59.42 -1.27
CA ARG A 370 78.31 -58.39 -1.27
C ARG A 370 78.36 -57.71 0.10
N PRO A 371 79.55 -57.27 0.54
CA PRO A 371 79.67 -56.58 1.81
C PRO A 371 78.87 -55.27 1.76
N ARG A 372 77.84 -55.18 2.61
CA ARG A 372 77.09 -53.93 2.86
C ARG A 372 77.92 -52.88 3.59
N ARG A 373 79.11 -53.26 4.08
CA ARG A 373 80.06 -52.40 4.81
C ARG A 373 81.26 -52.13 3.95
N PHE A 374 81.50 -50.86 3.67
CA PHE A 374 82.64 -50.38 2.91
C PHE A 374 83.67 -49.76 3.88
N PRO A 375 84.95 -50.17 3.84
CA PRO A 375 85.97 -49.59 4.71
C PRO A 375 86.28 -48.14 4.28
N LEU A 376 86.50 -47.26 5.25
CA LEU A 376 86.97 -45.88 5.02
C LEU A 376 88.49 -45.76 5.22
N TYR A 377 89.19 -46.87 5.02
CA TYR A 377 90.64 -46.94 5.08
C TYR A 377 91.14 -47.80 3.91
N PRO A 378 92.23 -47.36 3.24
CA PRO A 378 92.78 -48.09 2.12
C PRO A 378 93.31 -49.46 2.57
N ARG A 379 93.13 -50.45 1.69
CA ARG A 379 93.77 -51.77 1.77
C ARG A 379 94.29 -52.10 0.39
N VAL A 380 95.52 -52.62 0.30
CA VAL A 380 96.18 -52.96 -0.98
C VAL A 380 95.31 -53.84 -1.89
N LYS A 381 94.50 -54.74 -1.31
CA LYS A 381 93.65 -55.69 -2.06
C LYS A 381 92.25 -55.15 -2.41
N ASP A 382 91.73 -54.16 -1.67
CA ASP A 382 90.31 -53.77 -1.69
C ASP A 382 90.11 -52.26 -1.97
N ARG A 383 90.99 -51.66 -2.78
CA ARG A 383 91.00 -50.21 -3.03
C ARG A 383 89.70 -49.68 -3.66
N SER A 384 89.04 -50.47 -4.49
CA SER A 384 87.74 -50.12 -5.08
C SER A 384 86.60 -50.08 -4.04
N MET A 385 86.65 -50.92 -2.99
CA MET A 385 85.67 -50.85 -1.90
C MET A 385 85.92 -49.63 -1.02
N PHE A 386 87.17 -49.25 -0.83
CA PHE A 386 87.55 -48.02 -0.15
C PHE A 386 87.06 -46.78 -0.91
N GLU A 387 87.32 -46.68 -2.21
CA GLU A 387 86.83 -45.57 -3.05
C GLU A 387 85.29 -45.48 -3.03
N ARG A 388 84.60 -46.63 -3.07
CA ARG A 388 83.14 -46.67 -2.90
C ARG A 388 82.72 -46.16 -1.52
N GLY A 389 83.42 -46.54 -0.45
CA GLY A 389 83.15 -46.05 0.90
C GLY A 389 83.28 -44.54 1.02
N VAL A 390 84.36 -43.97 0.48
CA VAL A 390 84.57 -42.51 0.43
C VAL A 390 83.48 -41.82 -0.38
N PHE A 391 83.06 -42.40 -1.51
CA PHE A 391 81.95 -41.88 -2.30
C PHE A 391 80.63 -41.83 -1.50
N LEU A 392 80.32 -42.86 -0.72
CA LEU A 392 79.12 -42.88 0.14
C LEU A 392 79.21 -41.82 1.24
N LEU A 393 80.39 -41.65 1.85
CA LEU A 393 80.63 -40.59 2.83
C LEU A 393 80.41 -39.19 2.22
N ASN A 394 80.88 -38.98 0.98
CA ASN A 394 80.62 -37.75 0.23
C ASN A 394 79.15 -37.52 -0.06
N LYS A 395 78.36 -38.59 -0.25
CA LYS A 395 76.91 -38.46 -0.41
C LYS A 395 76.19 -38.05 0.87
N ASP A 396 76.68 -38.48 2.03
CA ASP A 396 76.20 -37.97 3.32
C ASP A 396 76.58 -36.50 3.54
N VAL A 397 77.82 -36.11 3.18
CA VAL A 397 78.24 -34.69 3.22
C VAL A 397 77.37 -33.84 2.27
N GLN A 398 77.09 -34.35 1.08
CA GLN A 398 76.16 -33.73 0.12
C GLN A 398 74.76 -33.56 0.73
N GLN A 399 74.23 -34.56 1.43
CA GLN A 399 72.95 -34.46 2.12
C GLN A 399 72.95 -33.33 3.17
N LEU A 400 74.02 -33.19 3.94
CA LEU A 400 74.14 -32.12 4.94
C LEU A 400 74.15 -30.72 4.31
N LEU A 401 74.81 -30.58 3.16
CA LEU A 401 74.84 -29.34 2.37
C LEU A 401 73.47 -29.01 1.77
N GLU A 402 72.81 -30.01 1.17
CA GLU A 402 71.47 -29.88 0.59
C GLU A 402 70.42 -29.48 1.64
N HIS A 403 70.54 -29.98 2.87
CA HIS A 403 69.67 -29.59 3.98
C HIS A 403 69.73 -28.07 4.27
N HIS A 404 70.88 -27.44 4.03
CA HIS A 404 71.07 -25.99 4.19
C HIS A 404 70.93 -25.22 2.87
N GLY A 405 70.39 -25.86 1.82
CA GLY A 405 70.18 -25.23 0.52
C GLY A 405 71.46 -24.99 -0.29
N ILE A 406 72.59 -25.63 0.07
CA ILE A 406 73.87 -25.46 -0.60
C ILE A 406 74.04 -26.51 -1.69
N GLY A 407 74.10 -26.08 -2.95
CA GLY A 407 74.46 -26.96 -4.06
C GLY A 407 75.93 -27.39 -4.02
N VAL A 408 76.18 -28.70 -4.13
CA VAL A 408 77.53 -29.28 -4.20
C VAL A 408 78.16 -28.96 -5.56
N ARG A 409 79.37 -28.37 -5.55
CA ARG A 409 80.12 -28.05 -6.79
C ARG A 409 80.96 -29.22 -7.26
N ASP A 410 81.76 -29.77 -6.36
CA ASP A 410 82.51 -31.00 -6.56
C ASP A 410 82.06 -32.03 -5.52
N ALA A 411 81.50 -33.14 -5.99
CA ALA A 411 81.03 -34.22 -5.13
C ALA A 411 82.17 -35.12 -4.61
N LEU A 412 83.38 -34.97 -5.14
CA LEU A 412 84.56 -35.72 -4.69
C LEU A 412 85.29 -35.03 -3.54
N ALA A 413 85.16 -33.71 -3.44
CA ALA A 413 85.72 -32.91 -2.36
C ALA A 413 85.01 -33.20 -1.02
N THR A 414 85.71 -33.80 -0.06
CA THR A 414 85.18 -34.15 1.26
C THR A 414 85.23 -32.93 2.21
N LEU A 415 86.44 -32.57 2.65
CA LEU A 415 86.70 -31.48 3.60
C LEU A 415 86.35 -30.08 3.08
N PRO A 416 86.62 -29.72 1.80
CA PRO A 416 86.21 -28.41 1.28
C PRO A 416 84.69 -28.19 1.35
N ASN A 417 83.90 -29.24 1.12
CA ASN A 417 82.45 -29.22 1.22
C ASN A 417 81.98 -29.05 2.68
N ILE A 418 82.61 -29.73 3.63
CA ILE A 418 82.35 -29.53 5.06
C ILE A 418 82.70 -28.09 5.47
N ARG A 419 83.86 -27.57 5.04
CA ARG A 419 84.27 -26.17 5.29
C ARG A 419 83.25 -25.17 4.74
N ARG A 420 82.70 -25.41 3.55
CA ARG A 420 81.67 -24.55 2.96
C ARG A 420 80.39 -24.52 3.78
N LEU A 421 79.95 -25.66 4.30
CA LEU A 421 78.82 -25.72 5.24
C LEU A 421 79.10 -24.86 6.48
N MET A 422 80.31 -24.95 7.04
CA MET A 422 80.71 -24.18 8.22
C MET A 422 80.71 -22.67 7.96
N LEU A 423 81.25 -22.21 6.83
CA LEU A 423 81.26 -20.79 6.48
C LEU A 423 79.86 -20.21 6.39
N LEU A 424 78.90 -20.96 5.83
CA LEU A 424 77.50 -20.53 5.77
C LEU A 424 76.87 -20.45 7.18
N LEU A 425 77.12 -21.44 8.03
CA LEU A 425 76.63 -21.42 9.41
C LEU A 425 77.26 -20.27 10.21
N TYR A 426 78.52 -19.95 9.96
CA TYR A 426 79.18 -18.79 10.55
C TYR A 426 78.52 -17.48 10.11
N ASP A 427 78.30 -17.29 8.82
CA ASP A 427 77.62 -16.09 8.30
C ASP A 427 76.20 -15.95 8.86
N PHE A 428 75.47 -17.07 8.98
CA PHE A 428 74.16 -17.11 9.62
C PHE A 428 74.22 -16.66 11.09
N THR A 429 75.15 -17.21 11.88
CA THR A 429 75.30 -16.81 13.28
C THR A 429 75.69 -15.34 13.43
N LYS A 430 76.54 -14.82 12.54
CA LYS A 430 76.97 -13.41 12.57
C LYS A 430 75.84 -12.44 12.23
N GLN A 431 74.92 -12.82 11.33
CA GLN A 431 73.75 -12.00 11.00
C GLN A 431 72.76 -11.89 12.15
N HIS A 432 72.61 -12.95 12.95
CA HIS A 432 71.63 -13.02 14.03
C HIS A 432 72.20 -12.76 15.43
N ASN A 433 73.53 -12.81 15.61
CA ASN A 433 74.22 -12.46 16.83
C ASN A 433 75.65 -11.92 16.54
N PRO A 434 75.83 -10.60 16.42
CA PRO A 434 77.11 -9.99 16.04
C PRO A 434 78.20 -10.09 17.13
N ASP A 435 77.85 -10.49 18.37
CA ASP A 435 78.77 -10.54 19.51
C ASP A 435 79.55 -11.86 19.61
N HIS A 436 79.18 -12.88 18.82
CA HIS A 436 79.99 -14.10 18.70
C HIS A 436 81.18 -13.86 17.75
N GLY A 437 82.31 -13.51 18.35
CA GLY A 437 83.59 -13.29 17.68
C GLY A 437 84.03 -14.46 16.79
N THR A 438 84.81 -14.10 15.77
CA THR A 438 85.41 -14.94 14.74
C THR A 438 86.00 -16.25 15.31
N PRO A 439 85.63 -17.44 14.84
CA PRO A 439 86.42 -18.63 15.07
C PRO A 439 87.73 -18.49 14.27
N ALA A 440 88.85 -18.55 14.99
CA ALA A 440 90.21 -18.46 14.46
C ALA A 440 90.64 -19.70 13.66
#